data_AF-A0A7Y5CKF3-F1
#
_entry.id   AF-A0A7Y5CKF3-F1
#
_cell.length_a   1.000
_cell.length_b   1.000
_cell.length_c   1.000
_cell.angle_alpha   90.00
_cell.angle_beta   90.00
_cell.angle_gamma   90.00
#
_symmetry.space_group_name_H-M   'P 1'
#
loop_
_entity.id
_entity.type
_entity.pdbx_description
1 polymer ?
#
loop_
_entity_poly.entity_id
_entity_poly.type
_entity_poly.pdbx_seq_one_letter_code
_entity_poly.pdbx_strand_id
1 'polypeptide(L)'
;MPFSVNQPTRRRPKRPPALTAILLLLAILNLFGLYLGLSRRGDFFTQYPKFTPALWQIYATSPLISLAALIALWFWRKWGFWLVCVSAAVVMAIEFYTAAWSAHILRVPAALALLALFLRPVWPELD
;
A
#
# COMPACT_ATOMS: atom_id res chain seq x y z
N MET A 1 53.96 3.84 7.98
CA MET A 1 52.81 3.90 8.92
C MET A 1 51.55 3.54 8.13
N PRO A 2 50.87 2.41 8.40
CA PRO A 2 49.62 2.10 7.72
C PRO A 2 48.47 2.83 8.43
N PHE A 3 47.76 3.68 7.68
CA PHE A 3 46.49 4.26 8.13
C PHE A 3 45.44 3.15 8.14
N SER A 4 45.12 2.60 9.31
CA SER A 4 43.93 1.79 9.50
C SER A 4 42.71 2.71 9.41
N VAL A 5 42.12 2.81 8.22
CA VAL A 5 40.83 3.47 8.02
C VAL A 5 39.78 2.55 8.63
N ASN A 6 39.50 2.75 9.92
CA ASN A 6 38.29 2.25 10.55
C ASN A 6 37.10 2.96 9.91
N GLN A 7 36.64 2.49 8.76
CA GLN A 7 35.35 2.91 8.24
C GLN A 7 34.29 2.37 9.21
N PRO A 8 33.46 3.23 9.83
CA PRO A 8 32.34 2.75 10.61
C PRO A 8 31.44 1.98 9.67
N THR A 9 31.36 0.66 9.87
CA THR A 9 30.39 -0.18 9.17
C THR A 9 29.01 0.38 9.50
N ARG A 10 28.39 1.08 8.53
CA ARG A 10 27.01 1.56 8.66
C ARG A 10 26.14 0.32 8.90
N ARG A 11 25.85 0.02 10.16
CA ARG A 11 24.88 -1.03 10.51
C ARG A 11 23.57 -0.60 9.88
N ARG A 12 23.00 -1.45 9.02
CA ARG A 12 21.64 -1.21 8.52
C ARG A 12 20.71 -1.07 9.73
N PRO A 13 19.89 -0.02 9.78
CA PRO A 13 18.99 0.17 10.89
C PRO A 13 18.07 -1.05 11.05
N LYS A 14 17.91 -1.50 12.29
CA LYS A 14 17.05 -2.63 12.59
C LYS A 14 15.61 -2.19 12.40
N ARG A 15 14.86 -2.86 11.51
CA ARG A 15 13.44 -2.54 11.28
C ARG A 15 12.65 -2.64 12.59
N PRO A 16 11.88 -1.60 12.97
CA PRO A 16 11.00 -1.68 14.13
C PRO A 16 9.97 -2.81 13.97
N PRO A 17 9.70 -3.61 15.02
CA PRO A 17 8.76 -4.72 14.92
C PRO A 17 7.35 -4.27 14.53
N ALA A 18 6.93 -3.08 14.97
CA ALA A 18 5.64 -2.50 14.60
C ALA A 18 5.54 -2.16 13.10
N LEU A 19 6.64 -1.72 12.47
CA LEU A 19 6.67 -1.50 11.02
C LEU A 19 6.58 -2.82 10.25
N THR A 20 7.23 -3.88 10.74
CA THR A 20 7.06 -5.22 10.17
C THR A 20 5.61 -5.67 10.25
N ALA A 21 4.98 -5.52 11.42
CA ALA A 21 3.59 -5.91 11.64
C ALA A 21 2.62 -5.16 10.72
N ILE A 22 2.78 -3.83 10.57
CA ILE A 22 1.88 -3.05 9.72
C ILE A 22 2.05 -3.40 8.23
N LEU A 23 3.28 -3.63 7.75
CA LEU A 23 3.52 -4.02 6.35
C LEU A 23 2.86 -5.36 6.04
N LEU A 24 2.98 -6.34 6.94
CA LEU A 24 2.34 -7.65 6.79
C LEU A 24 0.82 -7.55 6.88
N LEU A 25 0.30 -6.79 7.84
CA LEU A 25 -1.15 -6.57 7.98
C LEU A 25 -1.73 -5.94 6.71
N LEU A 26 -1.11 -4.87 6.19
CA LEU A 26 -1.55 -4.22 4.97
C LEU A 26 -1.44 -5.15 3.75
N ALA A 27 -0.40 -5.99 3.67
CA ALA A 27 -0.29 -6.97 2.60
C ALA A 27 -1.43 -7.99 2.64
N ILE A 28 -1.75 -8.53 3.83
CA ILE A 28 -2.86 -9.46 4.02
C ILE A 28 -4.20 -8.79 3.66
N LEU A 29 -4.43 -7.55 4.10
CA LEU A 29 -5.66 -6.82 3.77
C LEU A 29 -5.80 -6.55 2.27
N ASN A 30 -4.70 -6.28 1.56
CA ASN A 30 -4.72 -6.14 0.10
C ASN A 30 -5.06 -7.47 -0.60
N LEU A 31 -4.47 -8.58 -0.16
CA LEU A 31 -4.77 -9.91 -0.70
C LEU A 31 -6.23 -10.30 -0.44
N PHE A 32 -6.73 -10.03 0.77
CA PHE A 32 -8.11 -10.30 1.13
C PHE A 32 -9.09 -9.43 0.32
N GLY A 33 -8.77 -8.14 0.14
CA GLY A 33 -9.56 -7.24 -0.71
C GLY A 33 -9.61 -7.69 -2.16
N LEU A 34 -8.47 -8.15 -2.72
CA LEU A 34 -8.39 -8.72 -4.06
C LEU A 34 -9.24 -9.98 -4.18
N TYR A 35 -9.11 -10.91 -3.22
CA TYR A 35 -9.92 -12.13 -3.17
C TYR A 35 -11.42 -11.82 -3.15
N LEU A 36 -11.87 -10.96 -2.24
CA LEU A 36 -13.28 -10.56 -2.16
C LEU A 36 -13.77 -9.91 -3.45
N GLY A 37 -12.96 -9.04 -4.05
CA GLY A 37 -13.28 -8.41 -5.32
C GLY A 37 -13.51 -9.46 -6.41
N LEU A 38 -12.56 -10.39 -6.58
CA LEU A 38 -12.68 -11.43 -7.61
C LEU A 38 -13.85 -12.37 -7.36
N SER A 39 -14.05 -12.81 -6.11
CA SER A 39 -15.13 -13.75 -5.75
C SER A 39 -16.53 -13.16 -5.88
N ARG A 40 -16.68 -11.85 -5.66
CA ARG A 40 -17.98 -11.16 -5.69
C ARG A 40 -18.13 -10.23 -6.88
N ARG A 41 -17.37 -10.47 -7.96
CA ARG A 41 -17.37 -9.63 -9.15
C ARG A 41 -18.78 -9.41 -9.71
N GLY A 42 -19.58 -10.47 -9.81
CA GLY A 42 -20.95 -10.39 -10.32
C GLY A 42 -21.83 -9.45 -9.52
N ASP A 43 -21.84 -9.63 -8.19
CA ASP A 43 -22.59 -8.77 -7.26
C ASP A 43 -22.09 -7.33 -7.25
N PHE A 44 -20.81 -7.13 -7.56
CA PHE A 44 -20.21 -5.79 -7.59
C PHE A 44 -20.76 -4.96 -8.76
N PHE A 45 -20.91 -5.54 -9.95
CA PHE A 45 -21.49 -4.83 -11.10
C PHE A 45 -22.99 -4.54 -10.93
N THR A 46 -23.72 -5.39 -10.19
CA THR A 46 -25.15 -5.14 -9.91
C THR A 46 -25.33 -4.04 -8.86
N GLN A 47 -24.45 -3.98 -7.86
CA GLN A 47 -24.46 -2.92 -6.84
C GLN A 47 -23.95 -1.57 -7.35
N TYR A 48 -22.98 -1.59 -8.27
CA TYR A 48 -22.35 -0.38 -8.83
C TYR A 48 -22.53 -0.34 -10.35
N PRO A 49 -23.70 0.07 -10.86
CA PRO A 49 -23.98 0.05 -12.31
C PRO A 49 -23.11 1.01 -13.14
N LYS A 50 -22.43 1.97 -12.49
CA LYS A 50 -21.44 2.86 -13.13
C LYS A 50 -20.06 2.22 -13.26
N PHE A 51 -19.82 1.07 -12.64
CA PHE A 51 -18.54 0.35 -12.73
C PHE A 51 -18.46 -0.32 -14.10
N THR A 52 -17.56 0.17 -14.95
CA THR A 52 -17.30 -0.46 -16.26
C THR A 52 -16.29 -1.60 -16.11
N PRO A 53 -16.21 -2.54 -17.07
CA PRO A 53 -15.19 -3.58 -17.06
C PRO A 53 -13.75 -3.03 -17.03
N ALA A 54 -13.51 -1.88 -17.65
CA ALA A 54 -12.21 -1.20 -17.63
C ALA A 54 -11.88 -0.65 -16.23
N LEU A 55 -12.85 0.02 -15.57
CA LEU A 55 -12.68 0.48 -14.19
C LEU A 55 -12.46 -0.70 -13.24
N TRP A 56 -13.14 -1.82 -13.47
CA TRP A 56 -12.92 -3.06 -12.72
C TRP A 56 -11.48 -3.57 -12.84
N GLN A 57 -10.91 -3.59 -14.05
CA GLN A 57 -9.53 -4.02 -14.24
C GLN A 57 -8.55 -3.11 -13.49
N ILE A 58 -8.73 -1.79 -13.56
CA ILE A 58 -7.89 -0.83 -12.82
C ILE A 58 -8.04 -1.04 -11.31
N TYR A 59 -9.29 -1.18 -10.85
CA TYR A 59 -9.58 -1.37 -9.42
C TYR A 59 -9.03 -2.71 -8.90
N ALA A 60 -9.17 -3.79 -9.66
CA ALA A 60 -8.66 -5.13 -9.30
C ALA A 60 -7.14 -5.26 -9.41
N THR A 61 -6.47 -4.41 -10.19
CA THR A 61 -5.00 -4.36 -10.26
C THR A 61 -4.39 -3.48 -9.18
N SER A 62 -5.16 -2.55 -8.58
CA SER A 62 -4.68 -1.68 -7.50
C SER A 62 -4.09 -2.43 -6.30
N PRO A 63 -4.63 -3.57 -5.82
CA PRO A 63 -4.02 -4.32 -4.72
C PRO A 63 -2.68 -4.94 -5.11
N LEU A 64 -2.48 -5.30 -6.38
CA LEU A 64 -1.20 -5.81 -6.88
C LEU A 64 -0.12 -4.73 -6.89
N ILE A 65 -0.48 -3.51 -7.31
CA ILE A 65 0.40 -2.34 -7.25
C ILE A 65 0.76 -2.03 -5.79
N SER A 66 -0.24 -2.03 -4.90
CA SER A 66 -0.03 -1.85 -3.46
C SER A 66 0.88 -2.92 -2.86
N LEU A 67 0.75 -4.19 -3.25
CA LEU A 67 1.64 -5.26 -2.81
C LEU A 67 3.08 -5.05 -3.29
N ALA A 68 3.29 -4.70 -4.56
CA ALA A 68 4.61 -4.36 -5.08
C ALA A 68 5.24 -3.17 -4.33
N ALA A 69 4.42 -2.17 -4.00
CA ALA A 69 4.82 -1.01 -3.23
C ALA A 69 5.19 -1.35 -1.77
N LEU A 70 4.43 -2.23 -1.12
CA LEU A 70 4.74 -2.74 0.22
C LEU A 70 6.01 -3.60 0.22
N ILE A 71 6.25 -4.40 -0.83
CA ILE A 71 7.51 -5.13 -1.02
C ILE A 71 8.68 -4.16 -1.19
N ALA A 72 8.51 -3.09 -1.96
CA ALA A 72 9.53 -2.06 -2.10
C ALA A 72 9.87 -1.40 -0.75
N LEU A 73 8.86 -1.09 0.07
CA LEU A 73 9.05 -0.61 1.44
C LEU A 73 9.70 -1.66 2.35
N TRP A 74 9.39 -2.94 2.15
CA TRP A 74 10.09 -4.06 2.78
C TRP A 74 11.57 -4.15 2.38
N PHE A 75 11.96 -3.59 1.24
CA PHE A 75 13.36 -3.45 0.84
C PHE A 75 13.89 -2.02 1.03
N TRP A 76 13.26 -1.25 1.92
CA TRP A 76 13.69 0.09 2.30
C TRP A 76 13.68 1.12 1.17
N ARG A 77 12.86 0.94 0.14
CA ARG A 77 12.77 1.87 -1.00
C ARG A 77 11.68 2.92 -0.79
N LYS A 78 12.03 4.21 -0.79
CA LYS A 78 11.09 5.35 -0.64
C LYS A 78 10.03 5.39 -1.73
N TRP A 79 10.38 5.00 -2.96
CA TRP A 79 9.42 4.98 -4.07
C TRP A 79 8.22 4.07 -3.82
N GLY A 80 8.36 3.06 -2.94
CA GLY A 80 7.24 2.23 -2.52
C GLY A 80 6.14 3.05 -1.85
N PHE A 81 6.46 4.03 -1.01
CA PHE A 81 5.44 4.88 -0.39
C PHE A 81 4.69 5.71 -1.43
N TRP A 82 5.40 6.29 -2.40
CA TRP A 82 4.79 7.08 -3.47
C TRP A 82 3.86 6.25 -4.34
N LEU A 83 4.20 4.98 -4.62
CA LEU A 83 3.28 4.08 -5.31
C LEU A 83 2.03 3.76 -4.49
N VAL A 84 2.13 3.59 -3.16
CA VAL A 84 0.94 3.44 -2.31
C VAL A 84 0.07 4.70 -2.41
N CYS A 85 0.65 5.89 -2.38
CA CYS A 85 -0.09 7.15 -2.52
C CYS A 85 -0.83 7.24 -3.87
N VAL A 86 -0.15 6.91 -4.98
CA VAL A 86 -0.76 6.92 -6.32
C VAL A 86 -1.87 5.88 -6.42
N SER A 87 -1.62 4.65 -5.94
CA SER A 87 -2.63 3.59 -5.90
C SER A 87 -3.86 4.00 -5.08
N ALA A 88 -3.64 4.57 -3.89
CA ALA A 88 -4.70 5.08 -3.02
C ALA A 88 -5.52 6.20 -3.70
N ALA A 89 -4.86 7.15 -4.37
CA ALA A 89 -5.54 8.22 -5.09
C ALA A 89 -6.41 7.69 -6.24
N VAL A 90 -5.91 6.71 -7.00
CA VAL A 90 -6.67 6.05 -8.07
C VAL A 90 -7.89 5.32 -7.50
N VAL A 91 -7.71 4.52 -6.45
CA VAL A 91 -8.82 3.79 -5.80
C VAL A 91 -9.87 4.76 -5.28
N MET A 92 -9.45 5.82 -4.58
CA MET A 92 -10.38 6.84 -4.08
C MET A 92 -11.13 7.53 -5.21
N ALA A 93 -10.45 7.91 -6.31
CA ALA A 93 -11.10 8.53 -7.46
C ALA A 93 -12.18 7.63 -8.06
N ILE A 94 -11.92 6.33 -8.17
CA ILE A 94 -12.91 5.34 -8.63
C ILE A 94 -14.08 5.25 -7.63
N GLU A 95 -13.80 5.10 -6.32
CA GLU A 95 -14.84 4.99 -5.29
C GLU A 95 -15.76 6.23 -5.23
N PHE A 96 -15.19 7.43 -5.36
CA PHE A 96 -15.95 8.68 -5.45
C PHE A 96 -16.81 8.75 -6.70
N TYR A 97 -16.25 8.39 -7.86
CA TYR A 97 -16.97 8.42 -9.14
C TYR A 97 -18.15 7.45 -9.17
N THR A 98 -17.98 6.26 -8.60
CA THR A 98 -19.02 5.22 -8.60
C THR A 98 -20.03 5.39 -7.46
N ALA A 99 -19.96 6.51 -6.73
CA ALA A 99 -20.83 6.85 -5.61
C ALA A 99 -20.89 5.76 -4.53
N ALA A 100 -19.78 5.04 -4.32
CA ALA A 100 -19.67 4.02 -3.28
C ALA A 100 -19.44 4.66 -1.90
N TRP A 101 -20.30 5.62 -1.51
CA TRP A 101 -20.29 6.34 -0.24
C TRP A 101 -20.70 5.44 0.92
N SER A 102 -19.86 4.46 1.18
CA SER A 102 -19.97 3.54 2.30
C SER A 102 -18.80 3.76 3.25
N ALA A 103 -18.88 3.19 4.45
CA ALA A 103 -17.76 3.15 5.39
C ALA A 103 -16.46 2.59 4.75
N HIS A 104 -16.55 1.90 3.61
CA HIS A 104 -15.40 1.47 2.83
C HIS A 104 -14.53 2.62 2.30
N ILE A 105 -15.05 3.84 2.09
CA ILE A 105 -14.22 4.99 1.64
C ILE A 105 -13.14 5.33 2.66
N LEU A 106 -13.40 5.14 3.96
CA LEU A 106 -12.45 5.50 5.01
C LEU A 106 -11.27 4.53 5.12
N ARG A 107 -11.37 3.32 4.55
CA ARG A 107 -10.32 2.30 4.69
C ARG A 107 -9.03 2.71 4.00
N VAL A 108 -9.11 3.37 2.84
CA VAL A 108 -7.95 3.80 2.05
C VAL A 108 -7.16 4.90 2.76
N PRO A 109 -7.77 6.03 3.18
CA PRO A 109 -7.05 7.05 3.94
C PRO A 109 -6.59 6.53 5.31
N ALA A 110 -7.34 5.66 5.98
CA ALA A 110 -6.91 5.06 7.24
C ALA A 110 -5.66 4.17 7.06
N ALA A 111 -5.63 3.32 6.04
CA ALA A 111 -4.48 2.48 5.73
C ALA A 111 -3.25 3.33 5.37
N LEU A 112 -3.43 4.39 4.58
CA LEU A 112 -2.36 5.31 4.21
C LEU A 112 -1.82 6.07 5.44
N ALA A 113 -2.71 6.55 6.31
CA ALA A 113 -2.34 7.25 7.54
C ALA A 113 -1.56 6.33 8.50
N LEU A 114 -2.02 5.08 8.68
CA LEU A 114 -1.30 4.09 9.47
C LEU A 114 0.09 3.83 8.89
N LEU A 115 0.18 3.58 7.57
CA LEU A 115 1.47 3.36 6.93
C LEU A 115 2.41 4.55 7.11
N ALA A 116 1.93 5.78 6.91
CA ALA A 116 2.71 7.00 7.11
C ALA A 116 3.19 7.17 8.57
N LEU A 117 2.33 6.88 9.56
CA LEU A 117 2.67 6.96 10.97
C LEU A 117 3.81 6.01 11.35
N PHE A 118 3.76 4.76 10.87
CA PHE A 118 4.78 3.76 11.16
C PHE A 118 6.05 3.90 10.30
N LEU A 119 5.97 4.54 9.13
CA LEU A 119 7.13 4.89 8.32
C LEU A 119 7.85 6.14 8.81
N ARG A 120 7.14 7.11 9.41
CA ARG A 120 7.71 8.37 9.92
C ARG A 120 9.04 8.21 10.69
N PRO A 121 9.18 7.30 11.67
CA PRO A 121 10.43 7.18 12.44
C PRO A 121 11.62 6.69 11.61
N VAL A 122 11.38 5.97 10.51
CA VAL A 122 12.42 5.35 9.69
C VAL A 122 12.56 6.01 8.30
N TRP A 123 11.77 7.06 8.04
CA TRP A 123 11.76 7.76 6.76
C TRP A 123 13.14 8.25 6.28
N PRO A 124 14.00 8.81 7.16
CA PRO A 124 15.35 9.26 6.76
C PRO A 124 16.25 8.11 6.29
N GLU A 125 15.95 6.89 6.68
CA GLU A 125 16.76 5.68 6.43
C GLU A 125 16.35 4.95 5.15
N LEU A 126 15.21 5.28 4.56
CA LEU A 126 14.77 4.73 3.28
C LEU A 126 15.64 5.29 2.14
N ASP A 127 15.87 4.50 1.08
CA ASP A 127 16.57 4.92 -0.14
C ASP A 127 15.61 5.62 -1.11
#